data_AF-A0A940FJH3-F1
#
_entry.id   AF-A0A940FJH3-F1
#
_cell.length_a   1.000
_cell.length_b   1.000
_cell.length_c   1.000
_cell.angle_alpha   90.00
_cell.angle_beta   90.00
_cell.angle_gamma   90.00
#
_symmetry.space_group_name_H-M   'P 1'
#
loop_
_entity.id
_entity.type
_entity.pdbx_description
1 polymer ?
#
loop_
_entity_poly.entity_id
_entity_poly.type
_entity_poly.pdbx_seq_one_letter_code
_entity_poly.pdbx_strand_id
1 'polypeptide(L)'
;MHPQTCAECSTEFDPTDKFCRECGARRAPETCEACDTALLPEARFCIQCGAPVAGAAPRADAEALARRGTHELGDRRIVTVMFTELIGLASMTERLDPEEISDIVNQFFAVLTEPIYRHGGIVDKYIGDSVVMSIFGVPTVRADDPERAVSAAWAMLQAAREFADALEPRIGVRLAIRCGLNTGMVVAGEVGGAQKRDFTVMGDTVNLAQRMEANASPGGILVASETYECSRHAFDYRVLDPIKVKGKELPVAVFEVAGPKLAEAEVHS
;
A
#
# COMPACT_ATOMS: atom_id res chain seq x y z
N MET A 1 20.96 0.75 39.95
CA MET A 1 20.45 1.04 38.59
C MET A 1 21.60 1.63 37.81
N HIS A 2 21.99 1.03 36.69
CA HIS A 2 23.01 1.62 35.83
C HIS A 2 22.44 2.91 35.21
N PRO A 3 23.19 4.03 35.19
CA PRO A 3 22.74 5.25 34.52
C PRO A 3 22.48 4.91 33.05
N GLN A 4 21.27 5.24 32.59
CA GLN A 4 20.91 5.08 31.18
C GLN A 4 21.23 6.39 30.46
N THR A 5 21.79 6.29 29.26
CA THR A 5 22.12 7.43 28.42
C THR A 5 21.13 7.52 27.27
N CYS A 6 20.71 8.74 26.95
CA CYS A 6 19.79 8.96 25.84
C CYS A 6 20.43 8.53 24.52
N ALA A 7 19.75 7.72 23.72
CA ALA A 7 20.25 7.27 22.42
C ALA A 7 20.47 8.44 21.43
N GLU A 8 19.78 9.56 21.62
CA GLU A 8 19.79 10.71 20.69
C GLU A 8 20.83 11.78 21.06
N CYS A 9 21.04 12.05 22.35
CA CYS A 9 21.93 13.14 22.80
C CYS A 9 22.97 12.70 23.83
N SER A 10 23.00 11.40 24.19
CA SER A 10 23.95 10.79 25.13
C SER A 10 23.95 11.37 26.55
N THR A 11 22.99 12.22 26.89
CA THR A 11 22.80 12.75 28.25
C THR A 11 22.32 11.65 29.20
N GLU A 12 22.88 11.60 30.41
CA GLU A 12 22.41 10.72 31.48
C GLU A 12 21.03 11.17 31.98
N PHE A 13 20.13 10.21 32.24
CA PHE A 13 18.77 10.51 32.68
C PHE A 13 18.23 9.48 33.69
N ASP A 14 17.12 9.81 34.34
CA ASP A 14 16.45 8.94 35.31
C ASP A 14 15.58 7.87 34.58
N PRO A 15 15.69 6.57 34.91
CA PRO A 15 14.93 5.50 34.24
C PRO A 15 13.40 5.65 34.28
N THR A 16 12.86 6.48 35.19
CA THR A 16 11.41 6.74 35.31
C THR A 16 10.91 7.86 34.39
N ASP A 17 11.82 8.60 33.74
CA ASP A 17 11.46 9.69 32.83
C ASP A 17 10.92 9.14 31.50
N LYS A 18 9.70 9.58 31.11
CA LYS A 18 9.06 9.20 29.83
C LYS A 18 9.68 9.90 28.61
N PHE A 19 10.44 10.97 28.84
CA PHE A 19 11.10 11.79 27.83
C PHE A 19 12.47 12.24 28.33
N CYS A 20 13.45 12.35 27.44
CA CYS A 20 14.72 12.99 27.77
C CYS A 20 14.48 14.49 28.04
N ARG A 21 14.94 14.99 29.19
CA ARG A 21 14.74 16.40 29.59
C ARG A 21 15.54 17.40 28.77
N GLU A 22 16.57 16.94 28.06
CA GLU A 22 17.47 17.79 27.27
C GLU A 22 17.02 17.90 25.80
N CYS A 23 16.76 16.77 25.13
CA CYS A 23 16.42 16.76 23.69
C CYS A 23 14.93 16.50 23.41
N GLY A 24 14.14 16.12 24.41
CA GLY A 24 12.70 15.81 24.25
C GLY A 24 12.38 14.45 23.63
N ALA A 25 13.39 13.61 23.33
CA ALA A 25 13.17 12.28 22.76
C ALA A 25 12.33 11.40 23.68
N ARG A 26 11.29 10.76 23.12
CA ARG A 26 10.39 9.84 23.83
C ARG A 26 11.04 8.47 23.93
N ARG A 27 11.01 7.86 25.12
CA ARG A 27 11.58 6.52 25.32
C ARG A 27 10.59 5.44 24.82
N ALA A 28 11.10 4.43 24.12
CA ALA A 28 10.33 3.22 23.83
C ALA A 28 10.17 2.41 25.13
N PRO A 29 8.99 1.82 25.41
CA PRO A 29 8.78 1.00 26.60
C PRO A 29 9.61 -0.29 26.53
N GLU A 30 10.06 -0.79 27.67
CA GLU A 30 10.82 -2.06 27.78
C GLU A 30 9.90 -3.29 27.68
N THR A 31 8.59 -3.10 27.89
CA THR A 31 7.56 -4.14 27.80
C THR A 31 6.40 -3.67 26.94
N CYS A 32 5.72 -4.63 26.30
CA CYS A 32 4.55 -4.35 25.48
C CYS A 32 3.36 -3.96 26.37
N GLU A 33 2.76 -2.78 26.12
CA GLU A 33 1.59 -2.31 26.88
C GLU A 33 0.32 -3.16 26.65
N ALA A 34 0.31 -4.02 25.63
CA ALA A 34 -0.85 -4.87 25.29
C ALA A 34 -0.76 -6.30 25.86
N CYS A 35 0.44 -6.85 26.04
CA CYS A 35 0.61 -8.26 26.44
C CYS A 35 1.79 -8.50 27.39
N ASP A 36 2.38 -7.43 27.95
CA ASP A 36 3.49 -7.44 28.92
C ASP A 36 4.78 -8.15 28.48
N THR A 37 4.88 -8.56 27.21
CA THR A 37 6.07 -9.21 26.68
C THR A 37 7.24 -8.23 26.59
N ALA A 38 8.43 -8.66 26.97
CA ALA A 38 9.66 -7.87 26.83
C ALA A 38 9.89 -7.49 25.37
N LEU A 39 10.11 -6.21 25.12
CA LEU A 39 10.36 -5.67 23.79
C LEU A 39 11.86 -5.74 23.50
N LEU A 40 12.21 -6.16 22.28
CA LEU A 40 13.59 -6.08 21.82
C LEU A 40 14.01 -4.61 21.72
N PRO A 41 15.30 -4.28 21.94
CA PRO A 41 15.83 -2.97 21.59
C PRO A 41 15.45 -2.66 20.13
N GLU A 42 14.87 -1.48 19.88
CA GLU A 42 14.42 -1.03 18.55
C GLU A 42 13.17 -1.78 17.99
N ALA A 43 12.51 -2.63 18.79
CA ALA A 43 11.26 -3.28 18.39
C ALA A 43 10.20 -2.24 18.00
N ARG A 44 9.67 -2.37 16.78
CA ARG A 44 8.56 -1.53 16.28
C ARG A 44 7.19 -2.15 16.54
N PHE A 45 7.16 -3.48 16.66
CA PHE A 45 5.98 -4.27 17.00
C PHE A 45 6.38 -5.33 18.03
N CYS A 46 5.44 -5.69 18.89
CA CYS A 46 5.63 -6.79 19.83
C CYS A 46 5.72 -8.11 19.07
N ILE A 47 6.77 -8.88 19.33
CA ILE A 47 6.99 -10.19 18.71
C ILE A 47 5.92 -11.23 19.08
N GLN A 48 5.20 -11.01 20.17
CA GLN A 48 4.22 -11.97 20.71
C GLN A 48 2.79 -11.66 20.28
N CYS A 49 2.38 -10.38 20.28
CA CYS A 49 1.00 -9.99 20.00
C CYS A 49 0.84 -9.05 18.79
N GLY A 50 1.93 -8.62 18.17
CA GLY A 50 1.90 -7.69 17.03
C GLY A 50 1.54 -6.24 17.37
N ALA A 51 1.31 -5.89 18.64
CA ALA A 51 0.97 -4.52 19.03
C ALA A 51 2.14 -3.55 18.73
N PRO A 52 1.87 -2.36 18.17
CA PRO A 52 2.90 -1.37 17.87
C PRO A 52 3.55 -0.85 19.16
N VAL A 53 4.87 -0.68 19.14
CA VAL A 53 5.64 -0.15 20.28
C VAL A 53 5.56 1.37 20.28
N ALA A 54 5.02 1.94 21.36
CA ALA A 54 4.89 3.38 21.51
C ALA A 54 6.27 4.07 21.49
N GLY A 55 6.49 5.00 20.57
CA GLY A 55 7.73 5.77 20.48
C GLY A 55 8.85 5.14 19.64
N ALA A 56 8.59 4.05 18.92
CA ALA A 56 9.53 3.57 17.90
C ALA A 56 9.76 4.64 16.83
N ALA A 57 11.03 4.97 16.55
CA ALA A 57 11.38 6.00 15.59
C ALA A 57 10.76 5.70 14.21
N PRO A 58 10.18 6.72 13.54
CA PRO A 58 9.74 6.56 12.16
C PRO A 58 10.95 6.25 11.28
N ARG A 59 10.68 5.50 10.22
CA ARG A 59 11.67 5.08 9.22
C ARG A 59 12.27 6.33 8.56
N ALA A 60 13.54 6.33 8.11
CA ALA A 60 14.21 7.53 7.58
C ALA A 60 13.46 8.18 6.37
N ASP A 61 12.64 7.40 5.68
CA ASP A 61 11.66 7.77 4.66
C ASP A 61 10.45 8.57 5.20
N ALA A 62 10.02 8.31 6.43
CA ALA A 62 8.96 9.06 7.11
C ALA A 62 9.46 10.38 7.73
N GLU A 63 10.74 10.47 8.13
CA GLU A 63 11.32 11.76 8.55
C GLU A 63 11.57 12.72 7.37
N ALA A 64 11.87 12.19 6.18
CA ALA A 64 11.90 12.98 4.95
C ALA A 64 10.51 13.56 4.60
N LEU A 65 9.43 12.86 4.98
CA LEU A 65 8.05 13.30 4.84
C LEU A 65 7.70 14.45 5.79
N ALA A 66 8.22 14.42 7.03
CA ALA A 66 7.93 15.41 8.06
C ALA A 66 8.71 16.74 7.90
N ARG A 67 9.93 16.71 7.36
CA ARG A 67 10.83 17.88 7.33
C ARG A 67 10.65 18.82 6.13
N ARG A 68 9.70 18.59 5.22
CA ARG A 68 9.56 19.36 3.96
C ARG A 68 8.15 19.89 3.64
N GLY A 69 7.34 20.22 4.64
CA GLY A 69 6.01 20.80 4.37
C GLY A 69 5.46 21.67 5.49
N THR A 70 5.92 22.92 5.59
CA THR A 70 5.10 23.98 6.18
C THR A 70 4.00 24.35 5.18
N HIS A 71 2.88 23.64 5.15
CA HIS A 71 1.73 24.05 4.34
C HIS A 71 0.41 23.83 5.10
N GLU A 72 -0.10 24.93 5.64
CA GLU A 72 -1.54 25.12 5.83
C GLU A 72 -2.21 24.94 4.46
N LEU A 73 -3.19 24.01 4.38
CA LEU A 73 -3.88 23.50 3.17
C LEU A 73 -3.07 22.44 2.41
N GLY A 74 -3.58 21.19 2.40
CA GLY A 74 -2.91 20.00 1.87
C GLY A 74 -2.33 20.13 0.46
N ASP A 75 -1.29 19.34 0.21
CA ASP A 75 -0.45 19.40 -0.97
C ASP A 75 -1.15 18.76 -2.19
N ARG A 76 -1.51 19.59 -3.18
CA ARG A 76 -2.19 19.12 -4.40
C ARG A 76 -1.19 18.54 -5.38
N ARG A 77 -1.35 17.26 -5.71
CA ARG A 77 -0.44 16.54 -6.61
C ARG A 77 -1.21 15.60 -7.53
N ILE A 78 -0.64 15.35 -8.71
CA ILE A 78 -1.09 14.27 -9.59
C ILE A 78 -0.41 12.98 -9.13
N VAL A 79 -1.20 11.96 -8.87
CA VAL A 79 -0.71 10.63 -8.47
C VAL A 79 -1.46 9.56 -9.25
N THR A 80 -0.92 8.35 -9.26
CA THR A 80 -1.67 7.16 -9.68
C THR A 80 -2.01 6.34 -8.45
N VAL A 81 -3.30 6.10 -8.24
CA VAL A 81 -3.81 5.30 -7.13
C VAL A 81 -4.19 3.93 -7.66
N MET A 82 -3.78 2.89 -6.95
CA MET A 82 -4.14 1.50 -7.23
C MET A 82 -4.77 0.86 -6.01
N PHE A 83 -5.95 0.27 -6.22
CA PHE A 83 -6.56 -0.67 -5.27
C PHE A 83 -6.35 -2.10 -5.79
N THR A 84 -6.00 -3.00 -4.89
CA THR A 84 -5.87 -4.45 -5.16
C THR A 84 -6.67 -5.22 -4.13
N GLU A 85 -7.57 -6.10 -4.56
CA GLU A 85 -8.33 -6.98 -3.67
C GLU A 85 -7.93 -8.45 -3.87
N LEU A 86 -7.73 -9.16 -2.77
CA LEU A 86 -7.60 -10.61 -2.71
C LEU A 86 -8.99 -11.28 -2.81
N ILE A 87 -9.18 -12.06 -3.86
CA ILE A 87 -10.38 -12.86 -4.10
C ILE A 87 -10.14 -14.30 -3.62
N GLY A 88 -11.15 -14.87 -2.94
CA GLY A 88 -11.14 -16.25 -2.43
C GLY A 88 -10.94 -16.37 -0.92
N LEU A 89 -10.68 -15.25 -0.21
CA LEU A 89 -10.46 -15.24 1.23
C LEU A 89 -11.67 -15.75 2.03
N ALA A 90 -12.89 -15.31 1.70
CA ALA A 90 -14.11 -15.80 2.36
C ALA A 90 -14.26 -17.33 2.24
N SER A 91 -13.96 -17.90 1.07
CA SER A 91 -14.00 -19.35 0.87
C SER A 91 -12.93 -20.10 1.66
N MET A 92 -11.81 -19.45 2.02
CA MET A 92 -10.83 -20.02 2.95
C MET A 92 -11.34 -20.00 4.39
N THR A 93 -12.02 -18.93 4.82
CA THR A 93 -12.55 -18.81 6.19
C THR A 93 -13.57 -19.88 6.57
N GLU A 94 -14.24 -20.49 5.59
CA GLU A 94 -15.17 -21.60 5.82
C GLU A 94 -14.48 -22.97 5.96
N ARG A 95 -13.19 -23.08 5.62
CA ARG A 95 -12.50 -24.36 5.41
C ARG A 95 -11.22 -24.54 6.21
N LEU A 96 -10.57 -23.44 6.59
CA LEU A 96 -9.27 -23.43 7.24
C LEU A 96 -9.37 -22.83 8.64
N ASP A 97 -8.43 -23.20 9.51
CA ASP A 97 -8.31 -22.60 10.82
C ASP A 97 -7.78 -21.15 10.72
N PRO A 98 -8.15 -20.25 11.66
CA PRO A 98 -7.74 -18.84 11.62
C PRO A 98 -6.22 -18.62 11.52
N GLU A 99 -5.43 -19.47 12.15
CA GLU A 99 -3.97 -19.43 12.11
C GLU A 99 -3.43 -19.69 10.71
N GLU A 100 -3.97 -20.70 10.01
CA GLU A 100 -3.58 -21.00 8.63
C GLU A 100 -3.96 -19.88 7.67
N ILE A 101 -5.13 -19.27 7.87
CA ILE A 101 -5.60 -18.14 7.07
C ILE A 101 -4.67 -16.94 7.25
N SER A 102 -4.31 -16.62 8.50
CA SER A 102 -3.37 -15.53 8.81
C SER A 102 -2.02 -15.75 8.11
N ASP A 103 -1.48 -16.97 8.17
CA ASP A 103 -0.21 -17.31 7.53
C ASP A 103 -0.27 -17.19 6.00
N ILE A 104 -1.35 -17.65 5.38
CA ILE A 104 -1.56 -17.54 3.92
C ILE A 104 -1.67 -16.06 3.52
N VAL A 105 -2.47 -15.27 4.24
CA VAL A 105 -2.68 -13.85 3.96
C VAL A 105 -1.38 -13.06 4.10
N ASN A 106 -0.58 -13.33 5.14
CA ASN A 106 0.71 -12.67 5.33
C ASN A 106 1.71 -13.01 4.21
N GLN A 107 1.80 -14.28 3.82
CA GLN A 107 2.64 -14.69 2.70
C GLN A 107 2.19 -14.04 1.39
N PHE A 108 0.88 -13.98 1.18
CA PHE A 108 0.29 -13.35 0.01
C PHE A 108 0.58 -11.85 -0.07
N PHE A 109 0.43 -11.11 1.04
CA PHE A 109 0.79 -9.68 1.06
C PHE A 109 2.28 -9.45 0.83
N ALA A 110 3.16 -10.32 1.32
CA ALA A 110 4.59 -10.23 1.03
C ALA A 110 4.86 -10.37 -0.48
N VAL A 111 4.19 -11.30 -1.16
CA VAL A 111 4.30 -11.50 -2.61
C VAL A 111 3.73 -10.32 -3.40
N LEU A 112 2.61 -9.74 -2.98
CA LEU A 112 1.95 -8.65 -3.69
C LEU A 112 2.63 -7.28 -3.52
N THR A 113 3.25 -7.01 -2.38
CA THR A 113 3.79 -5.68 -2.09
C THR A 113 5.17 -5.46 -2.70
N GLU A 114 5.94 -6.53 -2.90
CA GLU A 114 7.26 -6.47 -3.55
C GLU A 114 7.22 -5.81 -4.94
N PRO A 115 6.33 -6.19 -5.88
CA PRO A 115 6.18 -5.47 -7.15
C PRO A 115 5.85 -3.98 -6.98
N ILE A 116 5.03 -3.60 -6.01
CA ILE A 116 4.66 -2.19 -5.78
C ILE A 116 5.93 -1.38 -5.48
N TYR A 117 6.75 -1.85 -4.54
CA TYR A 117 7.99 -1.17 -4.17
C TYR A 117 9.06 -1.22 -5.26
N ARG A 118 9.17 -2.33 -5.99
CA ARG A 118 10.11 -2.46 -7.13
C ARG A 118 9.82 -1.47 -8.24
N HIS A 119 8.54 -1.25 -8.52
CA HIS A 119 8.08 -0.20 -9.42
C HIS A 119 7.93 1.15 -8.72
N GLY A 120 8.50 1.29 -7.51
CA GLY A 120 8.57 2.47 -6.64
C GLY A 120 7.27 3.24 -6.47
N GLY A 121 6.18 2.51 -6.31
CA GLY A 121 5.03 2.95 -5.55
C GLY A 121 5.22 2.65 -4.07
N ILE A 122 4.27 3.11 -3.27
CA ILE A 122 4.20 2.84 -1.83
C ILE A 122 2.85 2.24 -1.48
N VAL A 123 2.83 1.34 -0.50
CA VAL A 123 1.58 0.92 0.14
C VAL A 123 1.17 2.02 1.11
N ASP A 124 -0.02 2.59 0.89
CA ASP A 124 -0.59 3.64 1.74
C ASP A 124 -1.28 3.01 2.95
N LYS A 125 -2.17 2.04 2.70
CA LYS A 125 -2.82 1.27 3.77
C LYS A 125 -3.37 -0.07 3.29
N TYR A 126 -3.57 -0.96 4.26
CA TYR A 126 -4.39 -2.15 4.13
C TYR A 126 -5.81 -1.82 4.60
N ILE A 127 -6.82 -2.25 3.86
CA ILE A 127 -8.23 -2.01 4.12
C ILE A 127 -8.91 -3.35 4.32
N GLY A 128 -9.37 -3.58 5.55
CA GLY A 128 -9.88 -4.89 5.93
C GLY A 128 -8.78 -5.95 5.87
N ASP A 129 -9.15 -7.14 5.41
CA ASP A 129 -8.33 -8.35 5.35
C ASP A 129 -7.84 -8.69 3.93
N SER A 130 -8.33 -7.98 2.92
CA SER A 130 -8.21 -8.39 1.51
C SER A 130 -7.80 -7.25 0.58
N VAL A 131 -7.93 -5.98 0.97
CA VAL A 131 -7.68 -4.85 0.06
C VAL A 131 -6.41 -4.09 0.43
N VAL A 132 -5.60 -3.78 -0.58
CA VAL A 132 -4.39 -2.94 -0.48
C VAL A 132 -4.59 -1.68 -1.32
N MET A 133 -4.38 -0.51 -0.70
CA MET A 133 -4.28 0.76 -1.41
C MET A 133 -2.81 1.15 -1.56
N SER A 134 -2.40 1.45 -2.79
CA SER A 134 -1.05 1.88 -3.13
C SER A 134 -1.05 3.12 -4.02
N ILE A 135 0.05 3.88 -3.95
CA ILE A 135 0.18 5.19 -4.57
C ILE A 135 1.52 5.28 -5.29
N PHE A 136 1.49 5.83 -6.50
CA PHE A 136 2.65 6.22 -7.29
C PHE A 136 2.63 7.74 -7.46
N GLY A 137 3.80 8.37 -7.31
CA GLY A 137 3.94 9.83 -7.30
C GLY A 137 4.06 10.46 -5.91
N VAL A 138 4.23 9.64 -4.87
CA VAL A 138 4.49 10.06 -3.49
C VAL A 138 5.74 9.33 -2.98
N PRO A 139 6.71 10.02 -2.33
CA PRO A 139 6.76 11.48 -2.09
C PRO A 139 7.22 12.28 -3.31
N THR A 140 7.66 11.63 -4.38
CA THR A 140 8.18 12.26 -5.60
C THR A 140 7.32 11.87 -6.80
N VAL A 141 6.84 12.87 -7.53
CA VAL A 141 6.06 12.68 -8.76
C VAL A 141 7.01 12.42 -9.92
N ARG A 142 6.66 11.45 -10.76
CA ARG A 142 7.34 11.12 -12.00
C ARG A 142 6.34 11.03 -13.15
N ALA A 143 6.78 11.39 -14.35
CA ALA A 143 5.92 11.34 -15.54
C ALA A 143 5.49 9.91 -15.89
N ASP A 144 6.32 8.91 -15.55
CA ASP A 144 6.09 7.49 -15.81
C ASP A 144 5.31 6.77 -14.68
N ASP A 145 4.83 7.49 -13.65
CA ASP A 145 4.08 6.87 -12.55
C ASP A 145 2.83 6.07 -12.98
N PRO A 146 2.02 6.51 -13.96
CA PRO A 146 0.90 5.69 -14.45
C PRO A 146 1.35 4.36 -15.06
N GLU A 147 2.41 4.37 -15.87
CA GLU A 147 2.97 3.17 -16.50
C GLU A 147 3.60 2.23 -15.46
N ARG A 148 4.35 2.79 -14.50
CA ARG A 148 4.94 2.04 -13.38
C ARG A 148 3.86 1.36 -12.54
N ALA A 149 2.74 2.04 -12.31
CA ALA A 149 1.61 1.48 -11.57
C ALA A 149 0.96 0.31 -12.34
N VAL A 150 0.75 0.45 -13.65
CA VAL A 150 0.23 -0.66 -14.49
C VAL A 150 1.23 -1.83 -14.54
N SER A 151 2.52 -1.54 -14.63
CA SER A 151 3.57 -2.55 -14.60
C SER A 151 3.61 -3.31 -13.28
N ALA A 152 3.46 -2.60 -12.15
CA ALA A 152 3.32 -3.21 -10.83
C ALA A 152 2.09 -4.11 -10.77
N ALA A 153 0.92 -3.62 -11.21
CA ALA A 153 -0.32 -4.39 -11.23
C ALA A 153 -0.19 -5.67 -12.07
N TRP A 154 0.47 -5.59 -13.22
CA TRP A 154 0.72 -6.76 -14.06
C TRP A 154 1.66 -7.76 -13.40
N ALA A 155 2.76 -7.30 -12.80
CA ALA A 155 3.69 -8.16 -12.08
C ALA A 155 3.03 -8.83 -10.85
N MET A 156 2.19 -8.08 -10.12
CA MET A 156 1.38 -8.61 -9.02
C MET A 156 0.45 -9.72 -9.50
N LEU A 157 -0.19 -9.54 -10.65
CA LEU A 157 -1.09 -10.54 -11.22
C LEU A 157 -0.36 -11.84 -11.56
N GLN A 158 0.86 -11.76 -12.11
CA GLN A 158 1.67 -12.96 -12.37
C GLN A 158 2.10 -13.65 -11.09
N ALA A 159 2.62 -12.89 -10.12
CA ALA A 159 3.04 -13.43 -8.83
C ALA A 159 1.88 -14.07 -8.05
N ALA A 160 0.69 -13.47 -8.10
CA ALA A 160 -0.52 -14.01 -7.51
C ALA A 160 -0.96 -15.32 -8.17
N ARG A 161 -0.81 -15.44 -9.51
CA ARG A 161 -1.11 -16.67 -10.24
C ARG A 161 -0.15 -17.80 -9.83
N GLU A 162 1.14 -17.53 -9.78
CA GLU A 162 2.15 -18.50 -9.34
C GLU A 162 1.89 -18.98 -7.91
N PHE A 163 1.58 -18.05 -7.00
CA PHE A 163 1.23 -18.36 -5.61
C PHE A 163 -0.05 -19.21 -5.53
N ALA A 164 -1.09 -18.83 -6.28
CA ALA A 164 -2.35 -19.56 -6.32
C ALA A 164 -2.18 -20.98 -6.88
N ASP A 165 -1.40 -21.17 -7.94
CA ASP A 165 -1.16 -22.47 -8.55
C ASP A 165 -0.42 -23.43 -7.59
N ALA A 166 0.49 -22.89 -6.75
CA ALA A 166 1.18 -23.67 -5.73
C ALA A 166 0.29 -24.02 -4.52
N LEU A 167 -0.66 -23.15 -4.17
CA LEU A 167 -1.48 -23.27 -2.96
C LEU A 167 -2.79 -24.03 -3.20
N GLU A 168 -3.41 -23.87 -4.36
CA GLU A 168 -4.71 -24.45 -4.70
C GLU A 168 -4.80 -25.97 -4.44
N PRO A 169 -3.79 -26.81 -4.78
CA PRO A 169 -3.84 -28.24 -4.47
C PRO A 169 -3.89 -28.57 -2.98
N ARG A 170 -3.40 -27.65 -2.13
CA ARG A 170 -3.34 -27.83 -0.67
C ARG A 170 -4.64 -27.41 0.01
N ILE A 171 -5.21 -26.28 -0.40
CA ILE A 171 -6.38 -25.68 0.27
C ILE A 171 -7.70 -25.90 -0.48
N GLY A 172 -7.63 -26.33 -1.75
CA GLY A 172 -8.79 -26.56 -2.61
C GLY A 172 -9.59 -25.31 -2.95
N VAL A 173 -8.98 -24.13 -2.86
CA VAL A 173 -9.53 -22.82 -3.19
C VAL A 173 -8.52 -22.10 -4.09
N ARG A 174 -8.98 -21.57 -5.23
CA ARG A 174 -8.14 -20.76 -6.11
C ARG A 174 -8.17 -19.31 -5.68
N LEU A 175 -7.03 -18.80 -5.24
CA LEU A 175 -6.87 -17.37 -4.95
C LEU A 175 -6.64 -16.58 -6.24
N ALA A 176 -7.08 -15.33 -6.25
CA ALA A 176 -6.81 -14.39 -7.33
C ALA A 176 -6.70 -12.97 -6.77
N ILE A 177 -6.15 -12.06 -7.57
CA ILE A 177 -6.31 -10.62 -7.32
C ILE A 177 -7.21 -10.00 -8.37
N ARG A 178 -7.80 -8.87 -8.03
CA ARG A 178 -8.27 -7.90 -9.02
C ARG A 178 -7.71 -6.53 -8.68
N CYS A 179 -7.46 -5.73 -9.71
CA CYS A 179 -6.84 -4.41 -9.54
C CYS A 179 -7.65 -3.32 -10.23
N GLY A 180 -7.64 -2.13 -9.64
CA GLY A 180 -8.22 -0.92 -10.22
C GLY A 180 -7.30 0.27 -10.07
N LEU A 181 -7.05 0.95 -11.19
CA LEU A 181 -6.13 2.08 -11.22
C LEU A 181 -6.81 3.34 -11.77
N ASN A 182 -6.44 4.48 -11.20
CA ASN A 182 -6.76 5.78 -11.78
C ASN A 182 -5.68 6.81 -11.46
N THR A 183 -5.40 7.66 -12.44
CA THR A 183 -4.44 8.77 -12.35
C THR A 183 -5.20 10.08 -12.28
N GLY A 184 -4.79 10.98 -11.40
CA GLY A 184 -5.45 12.27 -11.29
C GLY A 184 -4.99 13.09 -10.10
N MET A 185 -5.59 14.26 -9.97
CA MET A 185 -5.30 15.19 -8.88
C MET A 185 -5.82 14.63 -7.56
N VAL A 186 -5.00 14.72 -6.51
CA VAL A 186 -5.35 14.43 -5.13
C VAL A 186 -4.84 15.55 -4.22
N VAL A 187 -5.42 15.64 -3.03
CA VAL A 187 -4.85 16.38 -1.92
C VAL A 187 -4.14 15.38 -1.02
N ALA A 188 -2.83 15.52 -0.88
CA ALA A 188 -2.01 14.74 0.04
C ALA A 188 -1.84 15.50 1.35
N GLY A 189 -2.03 14.82 2.48
CA GLY A 189 -1.87 15.46 3.79
C GLY A 189 -2.17 14.53 4.95
N GLU A 190 -1.90 15.04 6.16
CA GLU A 190 -2.27 14.37 7.40
C GLU A 190 -3.78 14.42 7.61
N VAL A 191 -4.38 13.25 7.81
CA VAL A 191 -5.81 13.09 8.02
C VAL A 191 -6.04 12.29 9.30
N GLY A 192 -6.86 12.83 10.19
CA GLY A 192 -7.30 12.16 11.40
C GLY A 192 -7.52 13.11 12.56
N GLY A 193 -8.04 12.58 13.67
CA GLY A 193 -8.29 13.36 14.88
C GLY A 193 -7.01 13.73 15.61
N ALA A 194 -7.12 14.53 16.68
CA ALA A 194 -5.97 14.98 17.47
C ALA A 194 -5.07 13.84 18.02
N GLN A 195 -5.58 12.61 18.10
CA GLN A 195 -4.88 11.45 18.66
C GLN A 195 -4.18 10.56 17.60
N LYS A 196 -4.59 10.62 16.33
CA LYS A 196 -3.99 9.83 15.25
C LYS A 196 -4.15 10.56 13.93
N ARG A 197 -3.04 10.82 13.27
CA ARG A 197 -2.98 11.43 11.93
C ARG A 197 -2.20 10.51 11.01
N ASP A 198 -2.85 10.04 9.95
CA ASP A 198 -2.21 9.25 8.91
C ASP A 198 -2.04 10.14 7.68
N PHE A 199 -0.85 10.17 7.08
CA PHE A 199 -0.66 10.79 5.77
C PHE A 199 -1.41 9.95 4.74
N THR A 200 -2.28 10.58 3.95
CA THR A 200 -3.07 9.88 2.92
C THR A 200 -3.40 10.84 1.81
N VAL A 201 -3.79 10.29 0.66
CA VAL A 201 -4.35 11.06 -0.46
C VAL A 201 -5.87 11.05 -0.42
N MET A 202 -6.48 12.16 -0.81
CA MET A 202 -7.92 12.34 -0.92
C MET A 202 -8.31 12.91 -2.26
N GLY A 203 -9.46 12.49 -2.79
CA GLY A 203 -10.06 13.07 -3.97
C GLY A 203 -10.91 12.08 -4.75
N ASP A 204 -11.64 12.60 -5.74
CA ASP A 204 -12.41 11.80 -6.69
C ASP A 204 -11.53 10.75 -7.40
N THR A 205 -10.24 11.05 -7.57
CA THR A 205 -9.23 10.12 -8.13
C THR A 205 -9.17 8.80 -7.36
N VAL A 206 -9.17 8.85 -6.02
CA VAL A 206 -9.12 7.67 -5.14
C VAL A 206 -10.40 6.86 -5.28
N ASN A 207 -11.55 7.53 -5.25
CA ASN A 207 -12.86 6.89 -5.38
C ASN A 207 -13.00 6.19 -6.73
N LEU A 208 -12.51 6.79 -7.81
CA LEU A 208 -12.57 6.18 -9.13
C LEU A 208 -11.67 4.96 -9.26
N ALA A 209 -10.44 4.99 -8.69
CA ALA A 209 -9.56 3.81 -8.65
C ALA A 209 -10.23 2.64 -7.91
N GLN A 210 -10.85 2.89 -6.76
CA GLN A 210 -11.61 1.87 -6.02
C GLN A 210 -12.79 1.32 -6.85
N ARG A 211 -13.44 2.16 -7.66
CA ARG A 211 -14.54 1.71 -8.53
C ARG A 211 -14.04 0.86 -9.69
N MET A 212 -12.87 1.15 -10.26
CA MET A 212 -12.25 0.28 -11.26
C MET A 212 -11.99 -1.10 -10.66
N GLU A 213 -11.45 -1.15 -9.44
CA GLU A 213 -11.12 -2.39 -8.74
C GLU A 213 -12.38 -3.22 -8.49
N ALA A 214 -13.41 -2.62 -7.89
CA ALA A 214 -14.65 -3.32 -7.58
C ALA A 214 -15.40 -3.88 -8.81
N ASN A 215 -15.16 -3.32 -10.00
CA ASN A 215 -15.75 -3.79 -11.27
C ASN A 215 -14.82 -4.73 -12.06
N ALA A 216 -13.58 -4.93 -11.60
CA ALA A 216 -12.65 -5.85 -12.23
C ALA A 216 -13.08 -7.30 -11.93
N SER A 217 -12.99 -8.15 -12.96
CA SER A 217 -13.14 -9.60 -12.77
C SER A 217 -11.96 -10.15 -11.97
N PRO A 218 -12.10 -11.29 -11.27
CA PRO A 218 -10.95 -11.98 -10.68
C PRO A 218 -9.87 -12.24 -11.74
N GLY A 219 -8.64 -11.82 -11.45
CA GLY A 219 -7.51 -11.85 -12.37
C GLY A 219 -7.46 -10.69 -13.38
N GLY A 220 -8.36 -9.71 -13.27
CA GLY A 220 -8.46 -8.55 -14.15
C GLY A 220 -7.82 -7.30 -13.55
N ILE A 221 -7.36 -6.41 -14.43
CA ILE A 221 -6.79 -5.10 -14.07
C ILE A 221 -7.55 -4.05 -14.87
N LEU A 222 -8.36 -3.23 -14.20
CA LEU A 222 -9.10 -2.14 -14.83
C LEU A 222 -8.44 -0.80 -14.57
N VAL A 223 -8.40 0.04 -15.61
CA VAL A 223 -7.88 1.40 -15.52
C VAL A 223 -8.88 2.39 -16.10
N ALA A 224 -8.89 3.59 -15.54
CA ALA A 224 -9.65 4.73 -16.08
C ALA A 224 -8.86 5.46 -17.18
N SER A 225 -9.52 6.38 -17.89
CA SER A 225 -8.99 7.03 -19.10
C SER A 225 -7.61 7.66 -18.95
N GLU A 226 -7.34 8.39 -17.87
CA GLU A 226 -6.05 9.07 -17.69
C GLU A 226 -4.89 8.07 -17.58
N THR A 227 -5.09 7.01 -16.78
CA THR A 227 -4.08 5.95 -16.66
C THR A 227 -3.90 5.25 -18.00
N TYR A 228 -4.97 4.94 -18.73
CA TYR A 228 -4.91 4.37 -20.08
C TYR A 228 -4.10 5.25 -21.03
N GLU A 229 -4.42 6.54 -21.17
CA GLU A 229 -3.72 7.43 -22.11
C GLU A 229 -2.22 7.52 -21.80
N CYS A 230 -1.86 7.55 -20.51
CA CYS A 230 -0.47 7.60 -20.07
C CYS A 230 0.29 6.28 -20.22
N SER A 231 -0.37 5.13 -20.41
CA SER A 231 0.28 3.80 -20.42
C SER A 231 -0.02 2.94 -21.65
N ARG A 232 -0.94 3.36 -22.53
CA ARG A 232 -1.32 2.68 -23.78
C ARG A 232 -0.18 2.48 -24.77
N HIS A 233 0.94 3.15 -24.58
CA HIS A 233 2.13 2.97 -25.41
C HIS A 233 2.96 1.75 -24.96
N ALA A 234 2.86 1.33 -23.69
CA ALA A 234 3.58 0.21 -23.11
C ALA A 234 2.70 -1.05 -22.92
N PHE A 235 1.37 -0.90 -22.85
CA PHE A 235 0.43 -2.02 -22.63
C PHE A 235 -0.68 -2.06 -23.68
N ASP A 236 -1.13 -3.26 -24.00
CA ASP A 236 -2.34 -3.49 -24.77
C ASP A 236 -3.57 -3.49 -23.85
N TYR A 237 -4.68 -2.96 -24.37
CA TYR A 237 -5.92 -2.81 -23.61
C TYR A 237 -7.13 -3.31 -24.38
N ARG A 238 -8.08 -3.89 -23.62
CA ARG A 238 -9.44 -4.15 -24.08
C ARG A 238 -10.34 -3.01 -23.61
N VAL A 239 -11.02 -2.35 -24.55
CA VAL A 239 -12.05 -1.35 -24.23
C VAL A 239 -13.30 -2.09 -23.76
N LEU A 240 -13.81 -1.72 -22.60
CA LEU A 240 -15.04 -2.26 -22.02
C LEU A 240 -16.19 -1.25 -22.12
N ASP A 241 -17.40 -1.72 -21.90
CA ASP A 241 -18.57 -0.86 -21.80
C ASP A 241 -18.39 0.16 -20.65
N PRO A 242 -18.70 1.45 -20.88
CA PRO A 242 -18.59 2.46 -19.84
C PRO A 242 -19.46 2.14 -18.63
N ILE A 243 -18.93 2.33 -17.42
CA ILE A 243 -19.67 2.06 -16.19
C ILE A 243 -20.25 3.34 -15.59
N LYS A 244 -21.45 3.24 -15.02
CA LYS A 244 -22.06 4.35 -14.28
C LYS A 244 -21.46 4.40 -12.88
N VAL A 245 -20.70 5.46 -12.59
CA VAL A 245 -20.12 5.69 -11.27
C VAL A 245 -21.03 6.61 -10.45
N LYS A 246 -21.40 6.19 -9.23
CA LYS A 246 -22.18 7.03 -8.31
C LYS A 246 -21.45 8.36 -8.09
N GLY A 247 -22.13 9.47 -8.39
CA GLY A 247 -21.58 10.83 -8.25
C GLY A 247 -20.99 11.42 -9.52
N LYS A 248 -20.92 10.67 -10.64
CA LYS A 248 -20.57 11.21 -11.96
C LYS A 248 -21.81 11.26 -12.86
N GLU A 249 -21.95 12.37 -13.58
CA GLU A 249 -23.07 12.59 -14.51
C GLU A 249 -22.96 11.72 -15.76
N LEU A 250 -21.74 11.58 -16.29
CA LEU A 250 -21.44 10.77 -17.47
C LEU A 250 -20.87 9.40 -17.06
N PRO A 251 -21.21 8.33 -17.80
CA PRO A 251 -20.53 7.04 -17.69
C PRO A 251 -19.03 7.19 -17.89
N VAL A 252 -18.25 6.44 -17.11
CA VAL A 252 -16.78 6.48 -17.18
C VAL A 252 -16.30 5.37 -18.09
N ALA A 253 -15.43 5.70 -19.04
CA ALA A 253 -14.77 4.72 -19.89
C ALA A 253 -13.84 3.82 -19.06
N VAL A 254 -13.81 2.54 -19.40
CA VAL A 254 -13.08 1.51 -18.66
C VAL A 254 -12.21 0.72 -19.64
N PHE A 255 -10.96 0.50 -19.25
CA PHE A 255 -9.98 -0.21 -20.05
C PHE A 255 -9.39 -1.34 -19.23
N GLU A 256 -9.39 -2.54 -19.76
CA GLU A 256 -8.76 -3.69 -19.11
C GLU A 256 -7.38 -3.93 -19.71
N VAL A 257 -6.37 -4.09 -18.86
CA VAL A 257 -5.00 -4.42 -19.28
C VAL A 257 -4.98 -5.85 -19.83
N ALA A 258 -4.64 -6.00 -21.11
CA ALA A 258 -4.51 -7.30 -21.77
C ALA A 258 -3.09 -7.89 -21.60
N GLY A 259 -2.08 -7.03 -21.50
CA GLY A 259 -0.69 -7.41 -21.28
C GLY A 259 0.29 -6.34 -21.74
N PRO A 260 1.59 -6.49 -21.44
CA PRO A 260 2.62 -5.61 -21.96
C PRO A 260 2.74 -5.77 -23.48
N LYS A 261 2.97 -4.67 -24.19
CA LYS A 261 3.32 -4.73 -25.61
C LYS A 261 4.68 -5.39 -25.77
N LEU A 262 4.80 -6.29 -26.71
CA LEU A 262 6.11 -6.77 -27.14
C LEU A 262 6.84 -5.58 -27.77
N ALA A 263 8.05 -5.28 -27.29
CA ALA A 263 8.90 -4.33 -27.97
C ALA A 263 9.08 -4.82 -29.42
N GLU A 264 8.67 -4.00 -30.39
CA GLU A 264 9.09 -4.20 -31.78
C GLU A 264 10.61 -4.14 -31.75
N ALA A 265 11.27 -5.29 -31.88
CA ALA A 265 12.72 -5.33 -32.05
C ALA A 265 13.02 -4.45 -33.26
N GLU A 266 13.58 -3.27 -33.03
CA GLU A 266 13.99 -2.36 -34.09
C GLU A 266 14.99 -3.13 -34.96
N VAL A 267 14.52 -3.67 -36.08
CA VAL A 267 15.37 -4.19 -37.15
C VAL A 267 15.96 -2.96 -37.83
N HIS A 268 16.99 -2.39 -37.21
CA HIS A 268 17.91 -1.49 -37.90
C HIS A 268 18.59 -2.30 -39.00
N SER A 269 18.07 -2.12 -40.21
CA SER A 269 18.61 -2.65 -41.47
C SER A 269 19.71 -1.73 -41.99
#